data_AF-A0A7C8YDX2-F1
#
_entry.id   AF-A0A7C8YDX2-F1
#
_cell.length_a   1.000
_cell.length_b   1.000
_cell.length_c   1.000
_cell.angle_alpha   90.00
_cell.angle_beta   90.00
_cell.angle_gamma   90.00
#
_symmetry.space_group_name_H-M   'P 1'
#
loop_
_entity.id
_entity.type
_entity.pdbx_description
1 polymer ?
#
loop_
_entity_poly.entity_id
_entity_poly.type
_entity_poly.pdbx_seq_one_letter_code
_entity_poly.pdbx_strand_id
1 'polypeptide(L)'
;MAKVDGASEEQSALIFLGTGCSGGVPKAQCLIRPSNPACPVCSQSLSVKPEHNPNYRCNTSLLIDYCETNGDHNYILIDVGKTFREQVLRWFTYYKIRWVDCVLLTHEHADAVHGLDDVCSMHQSALINNASQLPIYATQECMDSVLSRFPYLRKGEHKQGVVDWKIIEENFEKPFIASGLQVYPLPVSPHRSLYGALVRPSIFMFL
;
A
#
# COMPACT_ATOMS: atom_id res chain seq x y z
N MET A 1 6.45 25.41 -0.51
CA MET A 1 6.47 24.73 -1.83
C MET A 1 7.88 24.24 -2.09
N ALA A 2 8.04 23.03 -2.58
CA ALA A 2 9.25 22.50 -3.21
C ALA A 2 8.74 21.26 -3.96
N LYS A 3 8.32 21.53 -5.19
CA LYS A 3 7.72 20.61 -6.14
C LYS A 3 8.88 20.14 -7.00
N VAL A 4 9.00 18.85 -7.27
CA VAL A 4 10.00 18.34 -8.21
C VAL A 4 9.72 19.03 -9.55
N ASP A 5 10.72 19.76 -10.06
CA ASP A 5 10.63 20.52 -11.29
C ASP A 5 10.25 19.59 -12.46
N GLY A 6 9.00 19.69 -12.94
CA GLY A 6 8.58 19.10 -14.21
C GLY A 6 7.22 18.39 -14.26
N ALA A 7 6.62 18.01 -13.13
CA ALA A 7 5.28 17.39 -13.16
C ALA A 7 4.18 18.47 -13.06
N SER A 8 3.38 18.61 -14.11
CA SER A 8 2.15 19.41 -14.06
C SER A 8 1.22 18.85 -12.98
N GLU A 9 0.57 19.72 -12.22
CA GLU A 9 -0.36 19.40 -11.11
C GLU A 9 -1.64 18.67 -11.58
N GLU A 10 -1.69 18.24 -12.84
CA GLU A 10 -2.85 17.65 -13.51
C GLU A 10 -2.53 16.25 -14.07
N GLN A 11 -1.53 15.57 -13.52
CA GLN A 11 -1.10 14.25 -14.00
C GLN A 11 -1.09 13.22 -12.88
N SER A 12 -1.58 12.03 -13.21
CA SER A 12 -1.47 10.86 -12.35
C SER A 12 -0.01 10.41 -12.21
N ALA A 13 0.34 9.89 -11.04
CA ALA A 13 1.67 9.39 -10.73
C ALA A 13 1.64 8.05 -10.00
N LEU A 14 2.74 7.30 -10.12
CA LEU A 14 2.99 6.07 -9.38
C LEU A 14 4.14 6.30 -8.41
N ILE A 15 3.92 6.05 -7.12
CA ILE A 15 4.93 6.21 -6.07
C ILE A 15 5.18 4.85 -5.44
N PHE A 16 6.33 4.26 -5.76
CA PHE A 16 6.78 3.00 -5.16
C PHE A 16 7.18 3.23 -3.71
N LEU A 17 6.27 2.89 -2.79
CA LEU A 17 6.49 3.06 -1.35
C LEU A 17 7.51 2.03 -0.83
N GLY A 18 7.50 0.84 -1.41
CA GLY A 18 8.54 -0.16 -1.18
C GLY A 18 8.63 -1.17 -2.31
N THR A 19 9.83 -1.73 -2.45
CA THR A 19 10.20 -2.67 -3.53
C THR A 19 11.02 -3.84 -2.98
N GLY A 20 10.84 -4.14 -1.70
CA GLY A 20 11.53 -5.21 -0.98
C GLY A 20 10.65 -6.44 -0.82
N CYS A 21 11.27 -7.58 -0.55
CA CYS A 21 10.54 -8.80 -0.25
C CYS A 21 9.80 -8.72 1.09
N SER A 22 9.13 -9.81 1.49
CA SER A 22 8.40 -9.89 2.77
C SER A 22 9.22 -9.46 4.00
N GLY A 23 10.53 -9.67 3.99
CA GLY A 23 11.43 -9.26 5.08
C GLY A 23 12.00 -7.83 4.99
N GLY A 24 11.85 -7.16 3.85
CA GLY A 24 12.55 -5.91 3.55
C GLY A 24 14.08 -6.04 3.46
N VAL A 25 14.76 -4.93 3.21
CA VAL A 25 16.21 -4.79 3.22
C VAL A 25 16.58 -3.49 3.94
N PRO A 26 17.52 -3.49 4.90
CA PRO A 26 18.33 -4.63 5.36
C PRO A 26 17.55 -5.70 6.11
N LYS A 27 18.02 -6.94 6.04
CA LYS A 27 17.58 -7.99 6.96
C LYS A 27 18.25 -7.77 8.32
N ALA A 28 17.45 -7.60 9.38
CA ALA A 28 17.97 -7.37 10.73
C ALA A 28 19.03 -8.40 11.13
N GLN A 29 18.81 -9.69 10.83
CA GLN A 29 19.77 -10.77 11.10
C GLN A 29 21.15 -10.53 10.46
N CYS A 30 21.19 -10.03 9.22
CA CYS A 30 22.46 -9.73 8.53
C CYS A 30 23.26 -8.62 9.23
N LEU A 31 22.58 -7.72 9.95
CA LEU A 31 23.21 -6.61 10.66
C LEU A 31 23.69 -7.02 12.06
N ILE A 32 22.85 -7.75 12.81
CA ILE A 32 23.17 -8.12 14.20
C ILE A 32 24.04 -9.38 14.30
N ARG A 33 24.05 -10.22 13.25
CA ARG A 33 24.85 -11.46 13.15
C ARG A 33 25.43 -11.56 11.73
N PRO A 34 26.41 -10.70 11.39
CA PRO A 34 26.96 -10.69 10.04
C PRO A 34 27.64 -12.02 9.70
N SER A 35 27.39 -12.50 8.49
CA SER A 35 28.14 -13.60 7.88
C SER A 35 29.59 -13.19 7.61
N ASN A 36 30.46 -14.15 7.29
CA ASN A 36 31.81 -13.86 6.80
C ASN A 36 31.98 -14.47 5.39
N PRO A 37 32.02 -13.65 4.32
CA PRO A 37 31.94 -12.18 4.33
C PRO A 37 30.53 -11.65 4.65
N ALA A 38 30.45 -10.41 5.15
CA ALA A 38 29.18 -9.76 5.44
C ALA A 38 28.37 -9.53 4.15
N CYS A 39 27.04 -9.57 4.25
CA CYS A 39 26.16 -9.33 3.10
C CYS A 39 26.33 -7.89 2.57
N PRO A 40 26.87 -7.69 1.35
CA PRO A 40 27.19 -6.36 0.86
C PRO A 40 25.94 -5.49 0.71
N VAL A 41 24.81 -6.07 0.30
CA VAL A 41 23.54 -5.35 0.13
C VAL A 41 23.02 -4.79 1.46
N CYS A 42 22.99 -5.61 2.52
CA CYS A 42 22.52 -5.16 3.84
C CYS A 42 23.50 -4.17 4.50
N SER A 43 24.80 -4.34 4.29
CA SER A 43 25.79 -3.36 4.77
C SER A 43 25.64 -2.02 4.04
N GLN A 44 25.47 -2.06 2.71
CA GLN A 44 25.30 -0.86 1.89
C GLN A 44 23.95 -0.18 2.10
N SER A 45 22.90 -0.89 2.52
CA SER A 45 21.59 -0.25 2.78
C SER A 45 21.61 0.74 3.95
N LEU A 46 22.70 0.81 4.72
CA LEU A 46 22.89 1.77 5.81
C LEU A 46 23.97 2.82 5.52
N SER A 47 24.55 2.86 4.31
CA SER A 47 25.66 3.79 3.99
C SER A 47 25.22 5.24 3.81
N VAL A 48 23.97 5.46 3.40
CA VAL A 48 23.33 6.76 3.24
C VAL A 48 21.89 6.69 3.77
N LYS A 49 21.25 7.84 3.91
CA LYS A 49 19.87 7.91 4.42
C LYS A 49 18.91 7.05 3.57
N PRO A 50 17.93 6.35 4.17
CA PRO A 50 17.05 5.41 3.48
C PRO A 50 16.40 5.96 2.22
N GLU A 51 15.94 7.21 2.24
CA GLU A 51 15.29 7.89 1.11
C GLU A 51 16.20 8.08 -0.12
N HIS A 52 17.52 8.04 0.07
CA HIS A 52 18.52 8.12 -1.01
C HIS A 52 19.22 6.78 -1.26
N ASN A 53 18.76 5.69 -0.62
CA ASN A 53 19.44 4.40 -0.66
C ASN A 53 18.59 3.34 -1.39
N PRO A 54 18.95 2.95 -2.63
CA PRO A 54 18.19 1.94 -3.37
C PRO A 54 18.29 0.54 -2.74
N ASN A 55 19.27 0.29 -1.87
CA ASN A 55 19.38 -0.95 -1.13
C ASN A 55 18.49 -0.99 0.11
N TYR A 56 17.98 0.15 0.60
CA TYR A 56 17.03 0.19 1.70
C TYR A 56 15.60 0.05 1.15
N ARG A 57 15.01 -1.13 1.31
CA ARG A 57 13.73 -1.51 0.70
C ARG A 57 12.70 -1.93 1.75
N CYS A 58 11.63 -1.16 1.86
CA CYS A 58 10.42 -1.53 2.60
C CYS A 58 9.66 -2.66 1.88
N ASN A 59 8.63 -3.23 2.51
CA ASN A 59 7.74 -4.20 1.87
C ASN A 59 7.14 -3.63 0.59
N THR A 60 6.89 -4.49 -0.39
CA THR A 60 6.20 -4.12 -1.62
C THR A 60 4.91 -3.36 -1.30
N SER A 61 4.79 -2.16 -1.84
CA SER A 61 3.59 -1.32 -1.73
C SER A 61 3.69 -0.19 -2.76
N LEU A 62 2.54 0.19 -3.31
CA LEU A 62 2.44 1.27 -4.28
C LEU A 62 1.36 2.25 -3.83
N LEU A 63 1.64 3.55 -3.96
CA LEU A 63 0.61 4.57 -3.98
C LEU A 63 0.36 5.02 -5.42
N ILE A 64 -0.88 4.92 -5.86
CA ILE A 64 -1.34 5.57 -7.09
C ILE A 64 -1.88 6.94 -6.69
N ASP A 65 -1.29 7.98 -7.24
CA ASP A 65 -1.83 9.33 -7.24
C ASP A 65 -2.64 9.50 -8.53
N TYR A 66 -3.96 9.42 -8.46
CA TYR A 66 -4.84 9.46 -9.63
C TYR A 66 -5.46 10.84 -9.77
N CYS A 67 -5.05 11.57 -10.81
CA CYS A 67 -5.65 12.84 -11.18
C CYS A 67 -6.90 12.62 -12.02
N GLU A 68 -8.04 13.08 -11.53
CA GLU A 68 -9.30 13.11 -12.27
C GLU A 68 -9.34 14.22 -13.31
N THR A 69 -10.35 14.20 -14.19
CA THR A 69 -10.52 15.18 -15.26
C THR A 69 -10.79 16.60 -14.76
N ASN A 70 -11.26 16.74 -13.52
CA ASN A 70 -11.47 18.03 -12.86
C ASN A 70 -10.22 18.56 -12.13
N GLY A 71 -9.10 17.81 -12.16
CA GLY A 71 -7.85 18.16 -11.48
C GLY A 71 -7.78 17.71 -10.02
N ASP A 72 -8.81 17.05 -9.49
CA ASP A 72 -8.76 16.50 -8.13
C ASP A 72 -7.93 15.21 -8.10
N HIS A 73 -7.24 14.98 -6.99
CA HIS A 73 -6.36 13.83 -6.80
C HIS A 73 -6.95 12.83 -5.81
N ASN A 74 -6.97 11.56 -6.22
CA ASN A 74 -7.29 10.43 -5.37
C ASN A 74 -6.06 9.56 -5.11
N TYR A 75 -5.77 9.28 -3.85
CA TYR A 75 -4.65 8.49 -3.39
C TYR A 75 -5.07 7.05 -3.09
N ILE A 76 -4.73 6.13 -3.98
CA ILE A 76 -5.12 4.73 -3.90
C ILE A 76 -3.89 3.92 -3.46
N LEU A 77 -3.96 3.35 -2.26
CA LEU A 77 -2.86 2.58 -1.69
C LEU A 77 -3.01 1.09 -2.01
N ILE A 78 -1.95 0.47 -2.50
CA ILE A 78 -1.90 -0.97 -2.74
C ILE A 78 -0.94 -1.61 -1.75
N ASP A 79 -1.48 -2.53 -0.97
CA ASP A 79 -0.85 -3.23 0.14
C ASP A 79 -0.33 -2.31 1.26
N VAL A 80 -0.51 -2.79 2.49
CA VAL A 80 -0.18 -2.09 3.73
C VAL A 80 0.61 -3.04 4.63
N GLY A 81 1.86 -3.29 4.25
CA GLY A 81 2.76 -4.17 4.99
C GLY A 81 3.22 -3.63 6.33
N LYS A 82 3.95 -4.45 7.08
CA LYS A 82 4.56 -4.10 8.38
C LYS A 82 5.55 -2.93 8.36
N THR A 83 5.95 -2.44 7.18
CA THR A 83 6.83 -1.28 7.02
C THR A 83 6.07 0.00 6.66
N PHE A 84 4.73 -0.01 6.67
CA PHE A 84 3.89 1.12 6.28
C PHE A 84 4.23 2.41 7.04
N ARG A 85 4.42 2.34 8.36
CA ARG A 85 4.86 3.51 9.15
C ARG A 85 6.11 4.17 8.57
N GLU A 86 7.10 3.38 8.16
CA GLU A 86 8.32 3.91 7.56
C GLU A 86 8.06 4.51 6.17
N GLN A 87 7.20 3.87 5.38
CA GLN A 87 6.77 4.38 4.07
C GLN A 87 6.08 5.74 4.19
N VAL A 88 5.23 5.94 5.20
CA VAL A 88 4.61 7.24 5.51
C VAL A 88 5.69 8.28 5.84
N LEU A 89 6.59 7.96 6.77
CA LEU A 89 7.65 8.87 7.18
C LEU A 89 8.58 9.27 6.03
N ARG A 90 8.82 8.38 5.07
CA ARG A 90 9.72 8.63 3.93
C ARG A 90 9.02 9.30 2.77
N TRP A 91 7.87 8.79 2.35
CA TRP A 91 7.27 9.15 1.08
C TRP A 91 6.07 10.08 1.26
N PHE A 92 5.21 9.82 2.25
CA PHE A 92 4.03 10.67 2.45
C PHE A 92 4.44 12.06 2.91
N THR A 93 5.43 12.17 3.79
CA THR A 93 5.96 13.47 4.21
C THR A 93 6.67 14.21 3.07
N TYR A 94 7.42 13.49 2.23
CA TYR A 94 8.18 14.04 1.11
C TYR A 94 7.26 14.58 0.01
N TYR A 95 6.30 13.76 -0.44
CA TYR A 95 5.31 14.12 -1.45
C TYR A 95 4.10 14.88 -0.89
N LYS A 96 4.05 15.08 0.43
CA LYS A 96 2.98 15.79 1.16
C LYS A 96 1.59 15.17 0.98
N ILE A 97 1.56 13.85 0.89
CA ILE A 97 0.33 13.04 0.89
C ILE A 97 -0.25 13.08 2.31
N ARG A 98 -1.51 13.47 2.42
CA ARG A 98 -2.17 13.74 3.71
C ARG A 98 -3.18 12.68 4.12
N TRP A 99 -3.70 11.93 3.17
CA TRP A 99 -4.69 10.87 3.37
C TRP A 99 -4.57 9.85 2.23
N VAL A 100 -5.31 8.74 2.37
CA VAL A 100 -5.56 7.79 1.28
C VAL A 100 -7.06 7.67 1.07
N ASP A 101 -7.51 7.57 -0.16
CA ASP A 101 -8.94 7.51 -0.48
C ASP A 101 -9.47 6.09 -0.43
N CYS A 102 -8.62 5.10 -0.71
CA CYS A 102 -8.91 3.69 -0.46
C CYS A 102 -7.63 2.84 -0.39
N VAL A 103 -7.81 1.60 0.07
CA VAL A 103 -6.75 0.57 0.09
C VAL A 103 -7.19 -0.62 -0.76
N LEU A 104 -6.28 -1.16 -1.56
CA LEU A 104 -6.42 -2.44 -2.25
C LEU A 104 -5.43 -3.42 -1.63
N LEU A 105 -5.93 -4.53 -1.11
CA LEU A 105 -5.10 -5.63 -0.64
C LEU A 105 -4.96 -6.67 -1.73
N THR A 106 -3.73 -6.98 -2.11
CA THR A 106 -3.44 -8.04 -3.06
C THR A 106 -3.58 -9.39 -2.36
N HIS A 107 -2.99 -9.58 -1.18
CA HIS A 107 -3.03 -10.88 -0.52
C HIS A 107 -2.99 -10.76 0.99
N GLU A 108 -3.20 -11.89 1.65
CA GLU A 108 -3.36 -11.96 3.10
C GLU A 108 -2.06 -12.04 3.90
N HIS A 109 -0.88 -12.05 3.27
CA HIS A 109 0.38 -12.20 4.01
C HIS A 109 0.77 -10.96 4.81
N ALA A 110 1.65 -11.17 5.79
CA ALA A 110 2.10 -10.15 6.74
C ALA A 110 2.71 -8.91 6.08
N ASP A 111 3.41 -9.10 4.97
CA ASP A 111 4.01 -8.03 4.19
C ASP A 111 3.03 -7.22 3.35
N ALA A 112 1.77 -7.64 3.25
CA ALA A 112 0.70 -6.91 2.59
C ALA A 112 -0.34 -6.34 3.57
N VAL A 113 -0.49 -6.88 4.79
CA VAL A 113 -1.63 -6.50 5.66
C VAL A 113 -1.27 -6.07 7.10
N HIS A 114 -0.04 -6.28 7.57
CA HIS A 114 0.27 -6.02 9.00
C HIS A 114 0.44 -4.52 9.36
N GLY A 115 0.33 -3.61 8.41
CA GLY A 115 0.29 -2.16 8.65
C GLY A 115 -1.13 -1.58 8.68
N LEU A 116 -2.18 -2.40 8.60
CA LEU A 116 -3.57 -1.95 8.58
C LEU A 116 -3.96 -1.11 9.81
N ASP A 117 -3.40 -1.42 10.97
CA ASP A 117 -3.63 -0.65 12.21
C ASP A 117 -3.10 0.80 12.10
N ASP A 118 -1.91 0.98 11.51
CA ASP A 118 -1.32 2.31 11.25
C ASP A 118 -2.19 3.12 10.27
N VAL A 119 -2.72 2.49 9.21
CA VAL A 119 -3.62 3.15 8.25
C VAL A 119 -4.93 3.57 8.91
N CYS A 120 -5.51 2.69 9.74
CA CYS A 120 -6.74 3.01 10.48
C CYS A 120 -6.50 4.20 11.44
N SER A 121 -5.36 4.22 12.12
CA SER A 121 -4.97 5.32 13.02
C SER A 121 -4.84 6.65 12.27
N MET A 122 -4.28 6.63 11.05
CA MET A 122 -4.20 7.82 10.18
C MET A 122 -5.59 8.33 9.79
N HIS A 123 -6.52 7.43 9.48
CA HIS A 123 -7.90 7.77 9.11
C HIS A 123 -8.80 8.15 10.27
N GLN A 124 -8.54 7.66 11.48
CA GLN A 124 -9.36 7.95 12.65
C GLN A 124 -9.44 9.46 12.93
N SER A 125 -8.36 10.20 12.70
CA SER A 125 -8.33 11.67 12.79
C SER A 125 -9.23 12.34 11.75
N ALA A 126 -9.37 11.77 10.55
CA ALA A 126 -10.24 12.28 9.50
C ALA A 126 -11.74 12.02 9.78
N LEU A 127 -12.09 10.89 10.41
CA LEU A 127 -13.47 10.57 10.81
C LEU A 127 -14.02 11.54 11.86
N ILE A 128 -13.17 12.07 12.73
CA ILE A 128 -13.54 13.14 13.68
C ILE A 128 -14.05 14.38 12.93
N ASN A 129 -13.63 14.58 11.68
CA ASN A 129 -14.03 15.68 10.81
C ASN A 129 -15.18 15.30 9.84
N ASN A 130 -15.99 14.28 10.16
CA ASN A 130 -17.10 13.76 9.33
C ASN A 130 -16.69 13.09 8.00
N ALA A 131 -15.46 12.59 7.88
CA ALA A 131 -15.09 11.75 6.74
C ALA A 131 -15.82 10.40 6.76
N SER A 132 -16.05 9.81 5.58
CA SER A 132 -16.57 8.45 5.43
C SER A 132 -15.53 7.40 5.88
N GLN A 133 -16.01 6.20 6.22
CA GLN A 133 -15.15 5.04 6.49
C GLN A 133 -14.18 4.80 5.32
N LEU A 134 -12.95 4.37 5.60
CA LEU A 134 -11.93 4.03 4.61
C LEU A 134 -12.34 2.75 3.85
N PRO A 135 -12.57 2.83 2.53
CA PRO A 135 -12.83 1.63 1.73
C PRO A 135 -11.57 0.76 1.65
N ILE A 136 -11.73 -0.52 1.97
CA ILE A 136 -10.67 -1.54 1.79
C ILE A 136 -11.19 -2.60 0.83
N TYR A 137 -10.56 -2.69 -0.33
CA TYR A 137 -10.86 -3.65 -1.37
C TYR A 137 -9.98 -4.89 -1.19
N ALA A 138 -10.60 -6.06 -1.10
CA ALA A 138 -9.92 -7.35 -0.97
C ALA A 138 -10.81 -8.48 -1.47
N THR A 139 -10.25 -9.64 -1.80
CA THR A 139 -11.06 -10.84 -2.02
C THR A 139 -11.67 -11.35 -0.71
N GLN A 140 -12.70 -12.21 -0.81
CA GLN A 140 -13.33 -12.77 0.37
C GLN A 140 -12.34 -13.59 1.22
N GLU A 141 -11.47 -14.40 0.58
CA GLU A 141 -10.44 -15.17 1.28
C GLU A 141 -9.45 -14.26 2.02
N CYS A 142 -9.00 -13.18 1.38
CA CYS A 142 -8.11 -12.21 2.00
C CYS A 142 -8.78 -11.53 3.21
N MET A 143 -10.01 -11.04 3.04
CA MET A 143 -10.78 -10.42 4.11
C MET A 143 -10.99 -11.38 5.30
N ASP A 144 -11.41 -12.62 5.05
CA ASP A 144 -11.65 -13.62 6.10
C ASP A 144 -10.36 -13.90 6.89
N SER A 145 -9.25 -14.05 6.17
CA SER A 145 -7.93 -14.23 6.78
C SER A 145 -7.50 -13.03 7.60
N VAL A 146 -7.71 -11.80 7.11
CA VAL A 146 -7.41 -10.57 7.86
C VAL A 146 -8.28 -10.48 9.12
N LEU A 147 -9.59 -10.69 9.01
CA LEU A 147 -10.52 -10.62 10.15
C LEU A 147 -10.27 -11.71 11.20
N SER A 148 -9.71 -12.85 10.82
CA SER A 148 -9.28 -13.87 11.79
C SER A 148 -8.14 -13.41 12.70
N ARG A 149 -7.28 -12.50 12.22
CA ARG A 149 -6.11 -11.95 12.92
C ARG A 149 -6.39 -10.59 13.56
N PHE A 150 -7.27 -9.80 12.93
CA PHE A 150 -7.65 -8.45 13.32
C PHE A 150 -9.18 -8.33 13.42
N PRO A 151 -9.84 -9.04 14.35
CA PRO A 151 -11.29 -9.10 14.43
C PRO A 151 -11.94 -7.73 14.66
N TYR A 152 -11.23 -6.80 15.30
CA TYR A 152 -11.69 -5.43 15.53
C TYR A 152 -11.91 -4.61 14.23
N LEU A 153 -11.36 -5.07 13.08
CA LEU A 153 -11.62 -4.47 11.77
C LEU A 153 -12.97 -4.89 11.16
N ARG A 154 -13.75 -5.73 11.86
CA ARG A 154 -15.10 -6.12 11.41
C ARG A 154 -16.09 -4.98 11.61
N LYS A 155 -16.95 -4.78 10.61
CA LYS A 155 -18.04 -3.80 10.65
C LYS A 155 -18.98 -4.06 11.84
N GLY A 156 -19.21 -3.04 12.67
CA GLY A 156 -20.20 -3.06 13.75
C GLY A 156 -19.74 -3.63 15.10
N GLU A 157 -18.56 -4.24 15.20
CA GLU A 157 -18.05 -4.79 16.48
C GLU A 157 -17.35 -3.74 17.36
N HIS A 158 -16.87 -2.62 16.78
CA HIS A 158 -16.28 -1.51 17.52
C HIS A 158 -16.92 -0.16 17.16
N LYS A 159 -17.02 0.75 18.16
CA LYS A 159 -17.47 2.14 17.98
C LYS A 159 -16.59 2.96 17.01
N GLN A 160 -15.45 2.41 16.61
CA GLN A 160 -14.47 2.96 15.67
C GLN A 160 -14.55 2.18 14.34
N GLY A 161 -15.72 2.09 13.71
CA GLY A 161 -15.82 1.50 12.38
C GLY A 161 -15.05 2.34 11.36
N VAL A 162 -13.72 2.22 11.33
CA VAL A 162 -12.85 3.05 10.47
C VAL A 162 -12.85 2.55 9.05
N VAL A 163 -13.14 1.27 8.84
CA VAL A 163 -13.02 0.60 7.53
C VAL A 163 -14.37 0.15 6.99
N ASP A 164 -14.51 0.19 5.66
CA ASP A 164 -15.64 -0.37 4.91
C ASP A 164 -15.11 -1.38 3.89
N TRP A 165 -15.30 -2.66 4.17
CA TRP A 165 -14.81 -3.75 3.32
C TRP A 165 -15.59 -3.81 2.00
N LYS A 166 -14.86 -3.88 0.89
CA LYS A 166 -15.35 -4.05 -0.48
C LYS A 166 -14.80 -5.34 -1.05
N ILE A 167 -15.68 -6.29 -1.35
CA ILE A 167 -15.25 -7.58 -1.92
C ILE A 167 -14.90 -7.39 -3.41
N ILE A 168 -13.70 -7.80 -3.76
CA ILE A 168 -13.25 -7.93 -5.14
C ILE A 168 -13.68 -9.31 -5.65
N GLU A 169 -14.38 -9.33 -6.78
CA GLU A 169 -14.64 -10.58 -7.50
C GLU A 169 -13.41 -10.96 -8.33
N GLU A 170 -12.96 -12.21 -8.20
CA GLU A 170 -11.79 -12.74 -8.92
C GLU A 170 -12.10 -13.06 -10.38
N ASN A 171 -12.59 -12.06 -11.11
CA ASN A 171 -12.96 -12.18 -12.51
C ASN A 171 -12.56 -10.92 -13.26
N PHE A 172 -11.63 -11.07 -14.22
CA PHE A 172 -11.16 -9.97 -15.06
C PHE A 172 -12.30 -9.27 -15.84
N GLU A 173 -13.39 -9.97 -16.15
CA GLU A 173 -14.56 -9.40 -16.83
C GLU A 173 -15.42 -8.53 -15.90
N LYS A 174 -15.12 -8.53 -14.60
CA LYS A 174 -15.82 -7.77 -13.57
C LYS A 174 -14.89 -6.72 -12.95
N PRO A 175 -14.55 -5.64 -13.67
CA PRO A 175 -13.80 -4.54 -13.10
C PRO A 175 -14.62 -3.81 -12.03
N PHE A 176 -13.92 -3.15 -11.11
CA PHE A 176 -14.51 -2.30 -10.09
C PHE A 176 -13.92 -0.89 -10.15
N ILE A 177 -14.56 0.06 -9.47
CA ILE A 177 -14.07 1.43 -9.35
C ILE A 177 -13.56 1.65 -7.92
N ALA A 178 -12.32 2.10 -7.82
CA ALA A 178 -11.66 2.50 -6.58
C ALA A 178 -11.27 3.96 -6.71
N SER A 179 -11.95 4.85 -5.98
CA SER A 179 -11.70 6.30 -5.99
C SER A 179 -11.54 6.89 -7.41
N GLY A 180 -12.55 6.70 -8.26
CA GLY A 180 -12.56 7.19 -9.65
C GLY A 180 -11.74 6.34 -10.64
N LEU A 181 -10.88 5.44 -10.16
CA LEU A 181 -10.04 4.60 -11.00
C LEU A 181 -10.72 3.26 -11.33
N GLN A 182 -10.80 2.91 -12.61
CA GLN A 182 -11.24 1.58 -13.03
C GLN A 182 -10.11 0.57 -12.88
N VAL A 183 -10.35 -0.47 -12.07
CA VAL A 183 -9.39 -1.52 -11.73
C VAL A 183 -9.92 -2.86 -12.24
N TYR A 184 -9.07 -3.57 -12.97
CA TYR A 184 -9.36 -4.94 -13.41
C TYR A 184 -8.57 -5.93 -12.56
N PRO A 185 -9.24 -6.83 -11.82
CA PRO A 185 -8.57 -7.86 -11.05
C PRO A 185 -8.04 -8.95 -11.99
N LEU A 186 -6.74 -9.24 -11.89
CA LEU A 186 -6.07 -10.30 -12.62
C LEU A 186 -5.62 -11.40 -11.65
N PRO A 187 -6.26 -12.59 -11.65
CA PRO A 187 -5.83 -13.71 -10.81
C PRO A 187 -4.47 -14.26 -11.26
N VAL A 188 -3.55 -14.51 -10.32
CA VAL A 188 -2.24 -15.14 -10.59
C VAL A 188 -2.10 -16.43 -9.77
N SER A 189 -1.69 -17.53 -10.40
CA SER A 189 -1.57 -18.90 -9.81
C SER A 189 -0.13 -19.45 -9.89
N PRO A 190 0.30 -20.44 -9.03
CA PRO A 190 -0.54 -21.34 -8.22
C PRO A 190 -0.27 -21.37 -6.69
N HIS A 191 0.41 -20.38 -6.11
CA HIS A 191 0.48 -20.25 -4.65
C HIS A 191 -0.14 -18.92 -4.20
N ARG A 192 -1.43 -19.00 -3.85
CA ARG A 192 -2.23 -18.03 -3.08
C ARG A 192 -2.01 -16.54 -3.41
N SER A 193 -2.99 -16.02 -4.16
CA SER A 193 -3.52 -14.66 -4.00
C SER A 193 -2.68 -13.48 -4.49
N LEU A 194 -1.72 -13.61 -5.40
CA LEU A 194 -1.13 -12.39 -6.00
C LEU A 194 -2.11 -11.83 -7.04
N TYR A 195 -2.60 -10.60 -6.86
CA TYR A 195 -3.44 -9.94 -7.85
C TYR A 195 -2.68 -8.84 -8.55
N GLY A 196 -2.85 -8.81 -9.88
CA GLY A 196 -2.50 -7.63 -10.65
C GLY A 196 -3.70 -6.71 -10.86
N ALA A 197 -3.44 -5.40 -10.86
CA ALA A 197 -4.39 -4.39 -11.28
C ALA A 197 -3.99 -3.87 -12.66
N LEU A 198 -4.89 -3.95 -13.64
CA LEU A 198 -4.76 -3.17 -14.88
C LEU A 198 -5.41 -1.81 -14.66
N VAL A 199 -4.62 -0.75 -14.75
CA VAL A 199 -5.10 0.64 -14.75
C VAL A 199 -4.98 1.17 -16.18
N ARG A 200 -6.10 1.57 -16.79
CA ARG A 200 -6.09 2.13 -18.14
C ARG A 200 -5.65 3.62 -18.12
N PRO A 201 -4.82 4.05 -19.08
CA PRO A 201 -4.24 3.27 -20.17
C PRO A 201 -2.89 2.67 -19.76
N SER A 202 -2.82 1.34 -19.64
CA SER A 202 -1.59 0.54 -19.79
C SER A 202 -0.69 0.22 -18.58
N ILE A 203 -1.11 0.40 -17.33
CA ILE A 203 -0.31 -0.12 -16.19
C ILE A 203 -0.80 -1.53 -15.84
N PHE A 204 -0.02 -2.54 -16.22
CA PHE A 204 -0.10 -3.89 -15.64
C PHE A 204 0.82 -3.92 -14.44
N MET A 205 0.26 -4.17 -13.26
CA MET A 205 1.05 -4.25 -12.05
C MET A 205 0.87 -5.62 -11.43
N PHE A 206 1.95 -6.39 -11.35
CA PHE A 206 2.07 -7.56 -10.50
C PHE A 206 2.89 -7.11 -9.29
N LEU A 207 2.28 -7.04 -8.11
CA LEU A 207 3.01 -6.81 -6.85
C LEU A 207 3.35 -8.16 -6.20
#